data_AF-A0A7X6WVT5-F1
#
_entry.id   AF-A0A7X6WVT5-F1
#
_cell.length_a   1.000
_cell.length_b   1.000
_cell.length_c   1.000
_cell.angle_alpha   90.00
_cell.angle_beta   90.00
_cell.angle_gamma   90.00
#
_symmetry.space_group_name_H-M   'P 1'
#
loop_
_entity.id
_entity.type
_entity.pdbx_description
1 polymer ?
#
loop_
_entity_poly.entity_id
_entity_poly.type
_entity_poly.pdbx_seq_one_letter_code
_entity_poly.pdbx_strand_id
1 'polypeptide(L)'
;MKDSHNLGVVGCAHPDRESWARPGDTLDLRLWLRLLTCSRLVENRMRSLMRTQFDTTLPRFDLMAQLADAPRGLKMSELSRRMMVTNGNITGIADQLERDSLVERVKVDSDRRSCLIRLTAKGRQSFRTMSNAYQNRVGETFRQMPSERQQLLFELLEELKASGLADQAPPDGANSPLRN
;
A
#
# COMPACT_ATOMS: atom_id res chain seq x y z
N MET A 1 35.84 16.57 -38.19
CA MET A 1 34.74 17.51 -38.44
C MET A 1 33.44 16.79 -38.06
N LYS A 2 32.91 17.17 -36.88
CA LYS A 2 31.60 16.85 -36.27
C LYS A 2 31.37 15.38 -35.89
N ASP A 3 31.51 14.99 -34.62
CA ASP A 3 30.75 15.35 -33.41
C ASP A 3 29.31 14.81 -33.38
N SER A 4 29.03 14.12 -32.26
CA SER A 4 27.73 14.03 -31.58
C SER A 4 26.69 13.03 -32.13
N HIS A 5 25.95 12.25 -31.35
CA HIS A 5 25.59 12.34 -29.93
C HIS A 5 25.42 10.96 -29.28
N ASN A 6 26.07 10.82 -28.14
CA ASN A 6 25.78 9.90 -27.05
C ASN A 6 24.37 10.23 -26.48
N LEU A 7 23.39 9.36 -26.68
CA LEU A 7 22.11 9.43 -25.98
C LEU A 7 22.25 8.68 -24.66
N GLY A 8 22.75 9.42 -23.66
CA GLY A 8 22.70 9.02 -22.27
C GLY A 8 21.25 8.77 -21.86
N VAL A 9 21.01 7.59 -21.32
CA VAL A 9 19.77 7.23 -20.63
C VAL A 9 19.70 8.09 -19.37
N VAL A 10 18.85 9.13 -19.39
CA VAL A 10 18.54 9.98 -18.25
C VAL A 10 17.09 9.73 -17.83
N GLY A 11 16.87 9.47 -16.54
CA GLY A 11 15.57 9.58 -15.85
C GLY A 11 15.09 8.25 -15.26
N CYS A 12 14.85 8.07 -13.96
CA CYS A 12 14.57 9.02 -12.89
C CYS A 12 15.21 8.56 -11.58
N ALA A 13 16.25 9.25 -11.11
CA ALA A 13 16.58 9.25 -9.69
C ALA A 13 15.59 10.18 -9.00
N HIS A 14 14.62 9.63 -8.26
CA HIS A 14 13.81 10.45 -7.37
C HIS A 14 14.79 11.06 -6.35
N PRO A 15 14.89 12.41 -6.22
CA PRO A 15 15.83 13.01 -5.29
C PRO A 15 15.55 12.44 -3.90
N ASP A 16 16.51 11.70 -3.40
CA ASP A 16 16.51 11.18 -2.05
C ASP A 16 16.32 12.38 -1.11
N ARG A 17 15.18 12.46 -0.40
CA ARG A 17 14.90 13.61 0.47
C ARG A 17 15.79 13.63 1.70
N GLU A 18 16.59 12.58 1.92
CA GLU A 18 17.74 12.63 2.82
C GLU A 18 18.71 13.75 2.44
N SER A 19 18.73 14.19 1.17
CA SER A 19 19.49 15.36 0.71
C SER A 19 19.07 16.65 1.42
N TRP A 20 17.88 16.70 2.02
CA TRP A 20 17.39 17.85 2.78
C TRP A 20 17.80 17.81 4.25
N ALA A 21 18.16 16.63 4.76
CA ALA A 21 18.71 16.50 6.09
C ALA A 21 20.13 17.08 6.10
N ARG A 22 20.32 18.18 6.83
CA ARG A 22 21.64 18.81 6.99
C ARG A 22 22.41 18.10 8.10
N PRO A 23 23.77 18.15 8.09
CA PRO A 23 24.59 17.58 9.16
C PRO A 23 24.26 18.08 10.58
N GLY A 24 23.58 19.23 10.72
CA GLY A 24 23.13 19.80 11.98
C GLY A 24 21.68 19.48 12.40
N ASP A 25 20.94 18.71 11.60
CA ASP A 25 19.55 18.36 11.94
C ASP A 25 19.49 17.32 13.07
N THR A 26 18.41 17.38 13.86
CA THR A 26 18.19 16.48 14.99
C THR A 26 18.03 15.02 14.51
N LEU A 27 18.38 14.05 15.37
CA LEU A 27 18.34 12.64 15.01
C LEU A 27 16.92 12.17 14.65
N ASP A 28 15.91 12.62 15.41
CA ASP A 28 14.49 12.34 15.19
C ASP A 28 14.00 12.83 13.83
N LEU A 29 14.37 14.04 13.40
CA LEU A 29 14.03 14.54 12.06
C LEU A 29 14.66 13.68 10.96
N ARG A 30 15.94 13.31 11.11
CA ARG A 30 16.64 12.46 10.13
C ARG A 30 16.04 11.06 10.07
N LEU A 31 15.67 10.47 11.20
CA LEU A 31 14.96 9.19 11.26
C LEU A 31 13.60 9.27 10.57
N TRP A 32 12.80 10.32 10.85
CA TRP A 32 11.53 10.54 10.17
C TRP A 32 11.69 10.64 8.65
N LEU A 33 12.63 11.45 8.16
CA LEU A 33 12.87 11.62 6.73
C LEU A 33 13.36 10.33 6.06
N ARG A 34 14.19 9.54 6.75
CA ARG A 34 14.62 8.20 6.31
C ARG A 34 13.42 7.26 6.19
N LEU A 35 12.57 7.17 7.22
CA LEU A 35 11.37 6.32 7.21
C LEU A 35 10.41 6.72 6.09
N LEU A 36 10.17 8.01 5.93
CA LEU A 36 9.31 8.54 4.87
C LEU A 36 9.85 8.21 3.48
N THR A 37 11.17 8.31 3.28
CA THR A 37 11.81 8.00 2.01
C THR A 37 11.72 6.51 1.70
N CYS A 38 12.07 5.64 2.66
CA CYS A 38 11.93 4.20 2.52
C CYS A 38 10.49 3.80 2.18
N SER A 39 9.51 4.32 2.92
CA SER A 39 8.08 4.05 2.68
C SER A 39 7.66 4.42 1.25
N ARG A 40 8.02 5.61 0.78
CA ARG A 40 7.70 6.06 -0.59
C ARG A 40 8.39 5.24 -1.67
N LEU A 41 9.65 4.85 -1.47
CA LEU A 41 10.37 4.01 -2.44
C LEU A 41 9.69 2.64 -2.60
N VAL A 42 9.30 2.03 -1.48
CA VAL A 42 8.55 0.77 -1.47
C VAL A 42 7.18 0.96 -2.14
N GLU A 43 6.41 1.98 -1.74
CA GLU A 43 5.09 2.28 -2.30
C GLU A 43 5.15 2.53 -3.81
N ASN A 44 6.11 3.32 -4.28
CA ASN A 44 6.31 3.59 -5.71
C ASN A 44 6.61 2.31 -6.49
N ARG A 45 7.36 1.38 -5.91
CA ARG A 45 7.64 0.09 -6.52
C ARG A 45 6.39 -0.79 -6.61
N MET A 46 5.52 -0.75 -5.60
CA MET A 46 4.21 -1.44 -5.63
C MET A 46 3.24 -0.80 -6.62
N ARG A 47 3.18 0.54 -6.66
CA ARG A 47 2.37 1.28 -7.63
C ARG A 47 2.79 0.96 -9.07
N SER A 48 4.10 0.88 -9.31
CA SER A 48 4.65 0.48 -10.61
C SER A 48 4.27 -0.95 -10.96
N LEU A 49 4.34 -1.89 -10.01
CA LEU A 49 3.90 -3.27 -10.21
C LEU A 49 2.43 -3.34 -10.63
N MET A 50 1.54 -2.71 -9.85
CA MET A 50 0.09 -2.71 -10.12
C MET A 50 -0.25 -2.16 -11.51
N ARG A 51 0.42 -1.06 -11.89
CA ARG A 51 0.20 -0.44 -13.20
C ARG A 51 0.73 -1.29 -14.34
N THR A 52 1.96 -1.79 -14.23
CA THR A 52 2.65 -2.42 -15.38
C THR A 52 2.26 -3.88 -15.60
N GLN A 53 1.86 -4.61 -14.56
CA GLN A 53 1.49 -6.03 -14.69
C GLN A 53 -0.01 -6.29 -14.71
N PHE A 54 -0.81 -5.40 -14.11
CA PHE A 54 -2.23 -5.67 -13.87
C PHE A 54 -3.17 -4.57 -14.37
N ASP A 55 -2.63 -3.52 -15.00
CA ASP A 55 -3.39 -2.36 -15.49
C ASP A 55 -4.37 -1.81 -14.43
N THR A 56 -3.90 -1.73 -13.18
CA THR A 56 -4.69 -1.28 -12.03
C THR A 56 -3.89 -0.32 -11.17
N THR A 57 -4.53 0.19 -10.12
CA THR A 57 -3.90 1.14 -9.19
C THR A 57 -3.71 0.51 -7.81
N LEU A 58 -2.71 0.99 -7.08
CA LEU A 58 -2.46 0.53 -5.71
C LEU A 58 -3.68 0.71 -4.78
N PRO A 59 -4.45 1.82 -4.84
CA PRO A 59 -5.67 1.94 -4.05
C PRO A 59 -6.78 0.94 -4.42
N ARG A 60 -6.91 0.53 -5.70
CA ARG A 60 -7.85 -0.52 -6.10
C ARG A 60 -7.46 -1.87 -5.52
N PHE A 61 -6.16 -2.19 -5.57
CA PHE A 61 -5.60 -3.38 -4.94
C PHE A 61 -5.81 -3.38 -3.42
N ASP A 62 -5.50 -2.27 -2.73
CA ASP A 62 -5.66 -2.14 -1.28
C ASP A 62 -7.14 -2.32 -0.87
N LEU A 63 -8.09 -1.70 -1.59
CA LEU A 63 -9.52 -1.92 -1.33
C LEU A 63 -9.89 -3.41 -1.46
N MET A 64 -9.41 -4.08 -2.51
CA MET A 64 -9.64 -5.52 -2.69
C MET A 64 -8.99 -6.36 -1.56
N ALA A 65 -7.84 -5.94 -1.03
CA ALA A 65 -7.19 -6.58 0.11
C ALA A 65 -8.07 -6.49 1.37
N GLN A 66 -8.60 -5.30 1.68
CA GLN A 66 -9.50 -5.11 2.83
C GLN A 66 -10.76 -5.97 2.72
N LEU A 67 -11.27 -6.20 1.50
CA LEU A 67 -12.42 -7.06 1.26
C LEU A 67 -12.10 -8.55 1.26
N ALA A 68 -10.87 -8.95 0.94
CA ALA A 68 -10.45 -10.35 0.97
C ALA A 68 -10.49 -10.91 2.40
N ASP A 69 -10.11 -10.09 3.38
CA ASP A 69 -10.14 -10.41 4.81
C ASP A 69 -11.54 -10.31 5.44
N ALA A 70 -12.53 -9.81 4.68
CA ALA A 70 -13.90 -9.64 5.13
C ALA A 70 -14.90 -10.32 4.18
N PRO A 71 -15.06 -11.66 4.21
CA PRO A 71 -15.91 -12.40 3.28
C PRO A 71 -17.39 -11.97 3.28
N ARG A 72 -17.89 -11.45 4.41
CA ARG A 72 -19.25 -10.90 4.53
C ARG A 72 -19.41 -9.53 3.86
N GLY A 73 -18.32 -8.91 3.44
CA GLY A 73 -18.26 -7.56 2.93
C GLY A 73 -18.08 -6.52 4.04
N LEU A 74 -17.76 -5.30 3.63
CA LEU A 74 -17.55 -4.15 4.50
C LEU A 74 -18.44 -2.99 4.06
N LYS A 75 -18.85 -2.17 5.04
CA LYS A 75 -19.46 -0.87 4.73
C LYS A 75 -18.42 0.08 4.14
N MET A 76 -18.85 1.04 3.34
CA MET A 76 -17.94 2.08 2.80
C MET A 76 -17.18 2.84 3.90
N SER A 77 -17.82 3.10 5.05
CA SER A 77 -17.19 3.77 6.18
C SER A 77 -16.12 2.92 6.87
N GLU A 78 -16.28 1.59 6.87
CA GLU A 78 -15.28 0.66 7.38
C GLU A 78 -14.10 0.57 6.41
N LEU A 79 -14.37 0.43 5.11
CA LEU A 79 -13.34 0.45 4.08
C LEU A 79 -12.48 1.71 4.19
N SER A 80 -13.11 2.89 4.29
CA SER A 80 -12.39 4.16 4.41
C SER A 80 -11.45 4.23 5.61
N ARG A 81 -11.76 3.55 6.73
CA ARG A 81 -10.89 3.52 7.92
C ARG A 81 -9.74 2.53 7.80
N ARG A 82 -9.88 1.51 6.95
CA ARG A 82 -8.90 0.41 6.83
C ARG A 82 -7.90 0.60 5.69
N MET A 83 -8.16 1.51 4.76
CA MET A 83 -7.24 1.76 3.64
C MET A 83 -5.84 2.11 4.16
N MET A 84 -4.85 1.36 3.70
CA MET A 84 -3.44 1.60 3.98
C MET A 84 -2.87 2.73 3.13
N VAL A 85 -3.46 2.99 1.97
CA VAL A 85 -3.09 4.13 1.12
C VAL A 85 -4.15 5.21 1.17
N THR A 86 -3.70 6.47 1.30
CA THR A 86 -4.60 7.62 1.27
C THR A 86 -5.26 7.71 -0.11
N ASN A 87 -6.59 7.63 -0.16
CA ASN A 87 -7.36 7.97 -1.36
C ASN A 87 -8.66 8.69 -0.97
N GLY A 88 -8.82 9.94 -1.42
CA GLY A 88 -9.99 10.77 -1.14
C GLY A 88 -11.27 10.36 -1.89
N ASN A 89 -11.21 9.37 -2.80
CA ASN A 89 -12.36 8.96 -3.62
C ASN A 89 -12.62 7.45 -3.55
N ILE A 90 -12.82 6.92 -2.34
CA ILE A 90 -13.08 5.49 -2.17
C ILE A 90 -14.35 5.01 -2.89
N THR A 91 -15.39 5.86 -2.97
CA THR A 91 -16.62 5.56 -3.71
C THR A 91 -16.32 5.34 -5.19
N GLY A 92 -15.55 6.22 -5.83
CA GLY A 92 -15.17 6.05 -7.23
C GLY A 92 -14.31 4.81 -7.48
N ILE A 93 -13.46 4.42 -6.53
CA ILE A 93 -12.70 3.15 -6.60
C ILE A 93 -13.67 1.97 -6.60
N ALA A 94 -14.59 1.93 -5.64
CA ALA A 94 -15.58 0.87 -5.50
C ALA A 94 -16.47 0.78 -6.75
N ASP A 95 -16.91 1.93 -7.29
CA ASP A 95 -17.72 1.99 -8.52
C ASP A 95 -16.95 1.42 -9.72
N GLN A 96 -15.66 1.74 -9.87
CA GLN A 96 -14.87 1.18 -10.97
C GLN A 96 -14.67 -0.33 -10.79
N LEU A 97 -14.38 -0.80 -9.57
CA LEU A 97 -14.25 -2.24 -9.30
C LEU A 97 -15.56 -2.99 -9.55
N GLU A 98 -16.71 -2.37 -9.28
CA GLU A 98 -18.02 -2.94 -9.55
C GLU A 98 -18.29 -2.99 -11.06
N ARG A 99 -17.97 -1.92 -11.81
CA ARG A 99 -18.01 -1.91 -13.28
C ARG A 99 -17.17 -3.04 -13.88
N ASP A 100 -16.01 -3.33 -13.29
CA ASP A 100 -15.12 -4.40 -13.75
C ASP A 100 -15.56 -5.81 -13.26
N SER A 101 -16.68 -5.89 -12.54
CA SER A 101 -17.25 -7.09 -11.92
C SER A 101 -16.33 -7.76 -10.89
N LEU A 102 -15.44 -7.00 -10.26
CA LEU A 102 -14.52 -7.47 -9.22
C LEU A 102 -15.13 -7.38 -7.83
N VAL A 103 -16.01 -6.40 -7.60
CA VAL A 103 -16.81 -6.29 -6.38
C VAL A 103 -18.29 -6.23 -6.71
N GLU A 104 -19.12 -6.47 -5.72
CA GLU A 104 -20.57 -6.33 -5.80
C GLU A 104 -21.12 -5.61 -4.56
N ARG A 105 -22.21 -4.87 -4.78
CA ARG A 105 -23.00 -4.21 -3.74
C ARG A 105 -24.13 -5.11 -3.26
N VAL A 106 -24.10 -5.45 -1.97
CA VAL A 106 -25.14 -6.26 -1.31
C VAL A 106 -25.96 -5.37 -0.40
N LYS A 107 -27.29 -5.39 -0.55
CA LYS A 107 -28.20 -4.68 0.35
C LYS A 107 -28.23 -5.36 1.71
N VAL A 108 -28.29 -4.57 2.78
CA VAL A 108 -28.45 -5.09 4.14
C VAL A 108 -29.94 -5.10 4.47
N ASP A 109 -30.48 -6.27 4.80
CA ASP A 109 -31.92 -6.42 5.06
C ASP A 109 -32.41 -5.58 6.25
N SER A 110 -31.54 -5.33 7.23
CA SER A 110 -31.86 -4.52 8.42
C SER A 110 -31.78 -3.01 8.20
N ASP A 111 -31.17 -2.54 7.11
CA ASP A 111 -31.07 -1.12 6.79
C ASP A 111 -31.00 -0.91 5.27
N ARG A 112 -32.13 -0.49 4.69
CA ARG A 112 -32.28 -0.24 3.25
C ARG A 112 -31.39 0.88 2.72
N ARG A 113 -30.78 1.69 3.58
CA ARG A 113 -29.82 2.74 3.21
C ARG A 113 -28.36 2.27 3.30
N SER A 114 -28.10 1.13 3.94
CA SER A 114 -26.76 0.54 4.06
C SER A 114 -26.49 -0.49 2.98
N CYS A 115 -25.31 -0.42 2.38
CA CYS A 115 -24.81 -1.40 1.43
C CYS A 115 -23.44 -1.92 1.89
N LEU A 116 -23.26 -3.23 1.75
CA LEU A 116 -21.97 -3.90 1.91
C LEU A 116 -21.32 -4.06 0.55
N ILE A 117 -20.02 -3.78 0.49
CA ILE A 117 -19.19 -4.13 -0.66
C ILE A 117 -18.50 -5.44 -0.35
N ARG A 118 -18.48 -6.38 -1.28
CA ARG A 118 -17.69 -7.62 -1.17
C ARG A 118 -17.07 -8.01 -2.50
N LEU A 119 -16.01 -8.82 -2.45
CA LEU A 119 -15.43 -9.40 -3.67
C LEU A 119 -16.41 -10.38 -4.33
N THR A 120 -16.48 -10.34 -5.66
CA THR A 120 -17.09 -11.42 -6.45
C THR A 120 -16.13 -12.62 -6.51
N ALA A 121 -16.57 -13.75 -7.10
CA ALA A 121 -15.66 -14.86 -7.38
C ALA A 121 -14.50 -14.45 -8.31
N LYS A 122 -14.81 -13.66 -9.36
CA LYS A 122 -13.81 -13.06 -10.27
C LYS A 122 -12.86 -12.13 -9.50
N GLY A 123 -13.40 -11.30 -8.61
CA GLY A 123 -12.64 -10.43 -7.72
C GLY A 123 -11.63 -11.18 -6.87
N ARG A 124 -12.07 -12.25 -6.21
CA ARG A 124 -11.19 -13.11 -5.39
C ARG A 124 -10.06 -13.74 -6.19
N GLN A 125 -10.37 -14.26 -7.38
CA GLN A 125 -9.35 -14.86 -8.24
C GLN A 125 -8.33 -13.81 -8.72
N SER A 126 -8.80 -12.64 -9.15
CA SER A 126 -7.94 -11.53 -9.57
C SER A 126 -7.06 -11.05 -8.41
N PHE A 127 -7.66 -10.87 -7.23
CA PHE A 127 -6.94 -10.47 -6.02
C PHE A 127 -5.82 -11.44 -5.67
N ARG A 128 -6.09 -12.75 -5.68
CA ARG A 128 -5.07 -13.77 -5.39
C ARG A 128 -3.86 -13.67 -6.31
N THR A 129 -4.07 -13.50 -7.61
CA THR A 129 -2.97 -13.34 -8.57
C THR A 129 -2.16 -12.08 -8.27
N MET A 130 -2.82 -10.95 -8.02
CA MET A 130 -2.14 -9.69 -7.69
C MET A 130 -1.39 -9.78 -6.36
N SER A 131 -1.99 -10.40 -5.34
CA SER A 131 -1.42 -10.56 -3.99
C SER A 131 -0.14 -11.38 -4.02
N ASN A 132 -0.10 -12.48 -4.77
CA ASN A 132 1.13 -13.28 -4.94
C ASN A 132 2.26 -12.46 -5.57
N ALA A 133 1.97 -11.70 -6.63
CA ALA A 133 2.98 -10.83 -7.25
C ALA A 133 3.43 -9.71 -6.31
N TYR A 134 2.51 -9.13 -5.54
CA TYR A 134 2.78 -8.11 -4.54
C TYR A 134 3.74 -8.63 -3.46
N GLN A 135 3.43 -9.79 -2.86
CA GLN A 135 4.27 -10.42 -1.84
C GLN A 135 5.69 -10.72 -2.35
N ASN A 136 5.80 -11.29 -3.56
CA ASN A 136 7.09 -11.54 -4.19
C ASN A 136 7.89 -10.25 -4.39
N ARG A 137 7.24 -9.19 -4.86
CA ARG A 137 7.90 -7.89 -5.07
C ARG A 137 8.31 -7.21 -3.77
N VAL A 138 7.54 -7.36 -2.69
CA VAL A 138 7.94 -6.92 -1.35
C VAL A 138 9.17 -7.71 -0.90
N GLY A 139 9.14 -9.04 -0.98
CA GLY A 139 10.29 -9.89 -0.62
C GLY A 139 11.57 -9.54 -1.40
N GLU A 140 11.45 -9.26 -2.70
CA GLU A 140 12.56 -8.76 -3.53
C GLU A 140 13.16 -7.44 -3.01
N THR A 141 12.33 -6.56 -2.47
CA THR A 141 12.75 -5.23 -2.00
C THR A 141 13.65 -5.34 -0.77
N PHE A 142 13.39 -6.32 0.11
CA PHE A 142 14.18 -6.55 1.32
C PHE A 142 15.27 -7.61 1.17
N ARG A 143 15.35 -8.30 0.01
CA ARG A 143 16.26 -9.44 -0.21
C ARG A 143 17.74 -9.13 0.04
N GLN A 144 18.18 -7.89 -0.18
CA GLN A 144 19.58 -7.47 0.03
C GLN A 144 19.92 -7.22 1.51
N MET A 145 18.93 -7.21 2.39
CA MET A 145 19.10 -7.03 3.83
C MET A 145 19.13 -8.42 4.50
N PRO A 146 20.17 -8.77 5.28
CA PRO A 146 20.19 -10.02 6.03
C PRO A 146 18.97 -10.18 6.95
N SER A 147 18.51 -11.41 7.16
CA SER A 147 17.33 -11.73 7.97
C SER A 147 17.40 -11.15 9.38
N GLU A 148 18.57 -11.18 10.01
CA GLU A 148 18.78 -10.68 11.37
C GLU A 148 18.60 -9.16 11.43
N ARG A 149 19.03 -8.46 10.37
CA ARG A 149 18.85 -7.01 10.25
C ARG A 149 17.37 -6.67 9.99
N GLN A 150 16.67 -7.46 9.17
CA GLN A 150 15.23 -7.28 8.94
C GLN A 150 14.45 -7.44 10.25
N GLN A 151 14.78 -8.47 11.03
CA GLN A 151 14.15 -8.73 12.33
C GLN A 151 14.40 -7.58 13.32
N LEU A 152 15.65 -7.11 13.44
CA LEU A 152 15.98 -5.97 14.27
C LEU A 152 15.23 -4.70 13.84
N LEU A 153 15.13 -4.43 12.53
CA LEU A 153 14.36 -3.28 12.03
C LEU A 153 12.87 -3.39 12.37
N PHE A 154 12.30 -4.59 12.26
CA PHE A 154 10.90 -4.85 12.61
C PHE A 154 10.63 -4.52 14.09
N GLU A 155 11.50 -4.99 14.99
CA GLU A 155 11.40 -4.74 16.44
C GLU A 155 11.54 -3.23 16.77
N LEU A 156 12.50 -2.53 16.16
CA LEU A 156 12.68 -1.09 16.37
C LEU A 156 11.48 -0.27 15.87
N LEU A 157 10.84 -0.68 14.78
CA LEU A 157 9.63 -0.03 14.26
C LEU A 157 8.42 -0.30 15.16
N GLU A 158 8.34 -1.49 15.76
CA GLU A 158 7.32 -1.82 16.76
C GLU A 158 7.45 -0.94 18.00
N GLU A 159 8.67 -0.78 18.53
CA GLU A 159 8.96 0.11 19.64
C GLU A 159 8.61 1.57 19.31
N LEU A 160 8.94 2.05 18.11
CA LEU A 160 8.57 3.39 17.64
C LEU A 160 7.05 3.58 17.60
N LYS A 161 6.32 2.56 17.13
CA LYS A 161 4.85 2.58 17.08
C LYS A 161 4.24 2.66 18.49
N ALA A 162 4.78 1.90 19.44
CA ALA A 162 4.30 1.86 20.82
C ALA A 162 4.62 3.13 21.63
N SER A 163 5.80 3.72 21.42
CA SER A 163 6.32 4.81 22.25
C SER A 163 5.83 6.21 21.86
N GLY A 164 5.49 6.45 20.59
CA GLY A 164 5.17 7.81 20.10
C GLY A 164 3.95 7.93 19.19
N LEU A 165 3.37 6.83 18.72
CA LEU A 165 2.25 6.85 17.76
C LEU A 165 0.96 6.24 18.30
N ALA A 166 1.00 5.60 19.47
CA ALA A 166 -0.15 4.91 20.07
C ALA A 166 -1.30 5.87 20.47
N ASP A 167 -1.00 7.13 20.82
CA ASP A 167 -2.00 8.14 21.20
C ASP A 167 -2.87 8.65 20.04
N GLN A 168 -2.55 8.31 18.78
CA GLN A 168 -3.27 8.78 17.58
C GLN A 168 -3.73 7.67 16.61
N ALA A 169 -3.58 6.40 16.97
CA ALA A 169 -4.01 5.30 16.11
C ALA A 169 -5.54 5.12 16.14
N PRO A 170 -6.27 5.13 15.01
CA PRO A 170 -7.64 4.64 15.00
C PRO A 170 -7.68 3.16 15.43
N PRO A 171 -8.71 2.71 16.18
CA PRO A 171 -8.78 1.34 16.67
C PRO A 171 -8.73 0.36 15.49
N ASP A 172 -7.83 -0.61 15.64
CA ASP A 172 -7.33 -1.57 14.66
C ASP A 172 -8.19 -1.83 13.41
N GLY A 173 -7.54 -1.70 12.26
CA GLY A 173 -8.05 -2.16 10.98
C GLY A 173 -6.98 -2.44 9.91
N ALA A 174 -5.72 -2.06 10.15
CA ALA A 174 -4.62 -2.17 9.18
C ALA A 174 -3.58 -3.25 9.55
N ASN A 175 -3.82 -4.06 10.59
CA ASN A 175 -2.88 -5.10 11.02
C ASN A 175 -3.41 -6.51 10.74
N SER A 176 -3.85 -6.76 9.50
CA SER A 176 -3.83 -8.13 8.97
C SER A 176 -2.42 -8.35 8.40
N PRO A 177 -1.52 -9.08 9.07
CA PRO A 177 -0.39 -9.63 8.35
C PRO A 177 -0.99 -10.49 7.24
N LEU A 178 -0.58 -10.26 5.99
CA LEU A 178 -0.85 -11.16 4.88
C LEU A 178 -0.30 -12.55 5.29
N ARG A 179 -1.11 -13.33 5.99
CA ARG A 179 -0.81 -14.68 6.45
C ARG A 179 -1.65 -15.64 5.62
N ASN A 180 -0.95 -16.66 5.12
CA ASN A 180 -1.42 -17.75 4.26
C ASN A 180 -2.74 -18.38 4.69
#